data_AF-A0A2D8ZQP4-F1
#
_entry.id   AF-A0A2D8ZQP4-F1
#
_cell.length_a   1.000
_cell.length_b   1.000
_cell.length_c   1.000
_cell.angle_alpha   90.00
_cell.angle_beta   90.00
_cell.angle_gamma   90.00
#
_symmetry.space_group_name_H-M   'P 1'
#
loop_
_entity.id
_entity.type
_entity.pdbx_description
1 polymer ?
#
loop_
_entity_poly.entity_id
_entity_poly.type
_entity_poly.pdbx_seq_one_letter_code
_entity_poly.pdbx_strand_id
1 'polypeptide(L)'
;MVYVNGTAHIRHAQSGQVYEIDADMLDFESVSSEERSMGPETAYSAVVEHPELGQLTWSIWEYPIGAENYRETDVGPHELLNNLEFGLEHEPPDPDEDGDERIDEEDRQAQIDALVEWFFERYEDPAQRLPYISAEGGYQWIYGGPYDAREELAENFPDLPDDVIEAAVDEIESDGLTDWAPVASAEDYDQYEDNEPDDLEVSAIARDLEDLIQGLPEAVAEPAFEVGGDGLIHMAIPPDATTPDANNPLLDELREATQDLLHELNGTNAHTDLLNAVQRYHATISADSISISQVYSRGIRLANVGEATEKAIARDYLPSFPLSVEAHLSSVLDLNRAYIMAHPEGRRIAENSAAYQRTPSDTEAMRRAADDFADAVASARSLFADDVRELVVQASSQIGHGPQPGRSNQNAAHTFGNLTRFILKQVGTAALFTGAALGGAAITGSIPGGALAATGTEYINLCWSFLVANASALHAIAASFGADLSWMSSAAHILERHKAQKPDS
;
A
#
# COMPACT_ATOMS: atom_id res chain seq x y z
N MET A 1 -18.35 49.54 -12.68
CA MET A 1 -19.62 50.01 -12.05
C MET A 1 -19.66 49.44 -10.63
N VAL A 2 -20.26 50.06 -9.60
CA VAL A 2 -20.26 49.43 -8.25
C VAL A 2 -21.41 48.42 -8.19
N TYR A 3 -21.13 47.14 -7.93
CA TYR A 3 -22.16 46.15 -7.66
C TYR A 3 -22.54 46.18 -6.18
N VAL A 4 -23.81 45.89 -5.88
CA VAL A 4 -24.36 45.88 -4.52
C VAL A 4 -25.34 44.71 -4.41
N ASN A 5 -25.16 43.83 -3.43
CA ASN A 5 -25.98 42.65 -3.22
C ASN A 5 -26.23 42.38 -1.73
N GLY A 6 -27.42 41.86 -1.42
CA GLY A 6 -27.82 41.48 -0.06
C GLY A 6 -28.47 42.60 0.75
N THR A 7 -28.47 42.44 2.07
CA THR A 7 -29.17 43.32 3.03
C THR A 7 -28.29 43.55 4.25
N ALA A 8 -28.13 44.81 4.65
CA ALA A 8 -27.44 45.18 5.88
C ALA A 8 -28.41 45.22 7.07
N HIS A 9 -27.97 44.68 8.21
CA HIS A 9 -28.72 44.69 9.47
C HIS A 9 -28.05 45.63 10.46
N ILE A 10 -28.75 46.69 10.84
CA ILE A 10 -28.22 47.73 11.73
C ILE A 10 -29.07 47.82 12.99
N ARG A 11 -28.43 47.74 14.16
CA ARG A 11 -29.08 47.87 15.47
C ARG A 11 -29.00 49.31 15.96
N HIS A 12 -30.16 49.92 16.17
CA HIS A 12 -30.25 51.28 16.69
C HIS A 12 -29.74 51.34 18.14
N ALA A 13 -28.80 52.25 18.38
CA ALA A 13 -27.99 52.29 19.61
C ALA A 13 -28.80 52.56 20.91
N GLN A 14 -29.94 53.25 20.82
CA GLN A 14 -30.72 53.62 22.01
C GLN A 14 -31.95 52.73 22.21
N SER A 15 -32.62 52.32 21.13
CA SER A 15 -33.83 51.51 21.21
C SER A 15 -33.54 50.01 21.13
N GLY A 16 -32.38 49.62 20.60
CA GLY A 16 -32.00 48.22 20.38
C GLY A 16 -32.74 47.54 19.23
N GLN A 17 -33.61 48.26 18.51
CA GLN A 17 -34.34 47.73 17.36
C GLN A 17 -33.40 47.54 16.17
N VAL A 18 -33.57 46.44 15.44
CA VAL A 18 -32.80 46.14 14.22
C VAL A 18 -33.61 46.61 13.02
N TYR A 19 -32.94 47.31 12.10
CA TYR A 19 -33.48 47.75 10.83
C TYR A 19 -32.68 47.13 9.68
N GLU A 20 -33.34 46.97 8.55
CA GLU A 20 -32.80 46.34 7.34
C GLU A 20 -32.64 47.40 6.26
N ILE A 21 -31.45 47.45 5.64
CA ILE A 21 -31.16 48.29 4.47
C ILE A 21 -30.85 47.36 3.31
N ASP A 22 -31.73 47.35 2.32
CA ASP A 22 -31.58 46.50 1.14
C ASP A 22 -30.65 47.14 0.10
N ALA A 23 -29.99 46.30 -0.70
CA ALA A 23 -29.06 46.74 -1.73
C ALA A 23 -29.68 47.72 -2.75
N ASP A 24 -30.98 47.63 -3.01
CA ASP A 24 -31.69 48.53 -3.93
C ASP A 24 -31.86 49.96 -3.39
N MET A 25 -31.59 50.17 -2.09
CA MET A 25 -31.59 51.48 -1.47
C MET A 25 -30.26 52.22 -1.63
N LEU A 26 -29.19 51.54 -2.06
CA LEU A 26 -27.87 52.15 -2.25
C LEU A 26 -27.66 52.52 -3.72
N ASP A 27 -27.50 53.81 -3.98
CA ASP A 27 -27.11 54.35 -5.28
C ASP A 27 -25.74 55.00 -5.15
N PHE A 28 -24.71 54.38 -5.73
CA PHE A 28 -23.32 54.83 -5.63
C PHE A 28 -23.02 55.90 -6.69
N GLU A 29 -22.67 57.10 -6.24
CA GLU A 29 -22.22 58.19 -7.09
C GLU A 29 -20.72 58.46 -6.92
N SER A 30 -20.04 58.89 -7.99
CA SER A 30 -18.64 59.35 -7.88
C SER A 30 -18.58 60.71 -7.19
N VAL A 31 -17.93 60.76 -6.02
CA VAL A 31 -17.93 61.94 -5.12
C VAL A 31 -16.60 62.70 -5.10
N SER A 32 -15.48 62.08 -5.47
CA SER A 32 -14.18 62.78 -5.60
C SER A 32 -13.22 62.06 -6.54
N SER A 33 -12.31 62.82 -7.17
CA SER A 33 -11.23 62.27 -8.00
C SER A 33 -9.94 63.06 -7.71
N GLU A 34 -8.90 62.40 -7.20
CA GLU A 34 -7.61 63.01 -6.85
C GLU A 34 -6.45 62.37 -7.61
N GLU A 35 -5.59 63.19 -8.23
CA GLU A 35 -4.45 62.67 -9.01
C GLU A 35 -3.34 62.14 -8.09
N ARG A 36 -2.96 60.88 -8.28
CA ARG A 36 -1.87 60.22 -7.56
C ARG A 36 -0.89 59.60 -8.56
N SER A 37 0.19 58.99 -8.05
CA SER A 37 1.31 58.53 -8.87
C SER A 37 0.96 57.49 -9.95
N MET A 38 -0.16 56.77 -9.81
CA MET A 38 -0.65 55.71 -10.72
C MET A 38 -2.01 56.06 -11.34
N GLY A 39 -2.38 57.35 -11.41
CA GLY A 39 -3.63 57.84 -12.00
C GLY A 39 -4.58 58.49 -10.97
N PRO A 40 -5.82 58.82 -11.37
CA PRO A 40 -6.80 59.41 -10.46
C PRO A 40 -7.37 58.35 -9.50
N GLU A 41 -7.32 58.64 -8.19
CA GLU A 41 -8.10 57.93 -7.18
C GLU A 41 -9.54 58.44 -7.21
N THR A 42 -10.48 57.57 -7.57
CA THR A 42 -11.90 57.91 -7.69
C THR A 42 -12.68 57.32 -6.53
N ALA A 43 -13.34 58.16 -5.73
CA ALA A 43 -14.19 57.71 -4.65
C ALA A 43 -15.65 57.64 -5.13
N TYR A 44 -16.33 56.53 -4.83
CA TYR A 44 -17.77 56.37 -4.97
C TYR A 44 -18.42 56.29 -3.60
N SER A 45 -19.58 56.91 -3.43
CA SER A 45 -20.31 56.90 -2.16
C SER A 45 -21.81 56.80 -2.38
N ALA A 46 -22.48 55.97 -1.58
CA ALA A 46 -23.92 55.84 -1.49
C ALA A 46 -24.38 56.30 -0.10
N VAL A 47 -25.35 57.21 -0.07
CA VAL A 47 -25.89 57.79 1.16
C VAL A 47 -27.37 57.43 1.30
N VAL A 48 -27.74 56.81 2.42
CA VAL A 48 -29.12 56.44 2.75
C VAL A 48 -29.58 57.24 3.97
N GLU A 49 -30.66 58.00 3.82
CA GLU A 49 -31.31 58.74 4.91
C GLU A 49 -32.44 57.91 5.52
N HIS A 50 -32.20 57.30 6.68
CA HIS A 50 -33.19 56.45 7.35
C HIS A 50 -33.92 57.20 8.49
N PRO A 51 -35.26 57.19 8.55
CA PRO A 51 -36.03 57.98 9.53
C PRO A 51 -35.64 57.78 11.00
N GLU A 52 -35.20 56.57 11.37
CA GLU A 52 -34.86 56.20 12.76
C GLU A 52 -33.34 56.02 12.98
N LEU A 53 -32.54 55.85 11.93
CA LEU A 53 -31.09 55.60 12.03
C LEU A 53 -30.26 56.82 11.60
N GLY A 54 -30.89 57.85 11.02
CA GLY A 54 -30.19 58.99 10.44
C GLY A 54 -29.50 58.63 9.12
N GLN A 55 -28.47 59.41 8.79
CA GLN A 55 -27.69 59.26 7.57
C GLN A 55 -26.70 58.10 7.71
N LEU A 56 -26.72 57.18 6.75
CA LEU A 56 -25.83 56.02 6.64
C LEU A 56 -25.05 56.13 5.32
N THR A 57 -23.75 55.83 5.34
CA THR A 57 -22.90 56.01 4.16
C THR A 57 -22.06 54.77 3.87
N TRP A 58 -22.05 54.34 2.61
CA TRP A 58 -21.13 53.33 2.09
C TRP A 58 -20.23 53.97 1.06
N SER A 59 -18.92 53.81 1.21
CA SER A 59 -17.92 54.42 0.33
C SER A 59 -16.91 53.39 -0.15
N ILE A 60 -16.46 53.54 -1.39
CA ILE A 60 -15.47 52.69 -2.04
C ILE A 60 -14.53 53.57 -2.88
N TRP A 61 -13.23 53.36 -2.76
CA TRP A 61 -12.21 54.11 -3.47
C TRP A 61 -11.56 53.21 -4.53
N GLU A 62 -11.50 53.70 -5.76
CA GLU A 62 -10.88 53.07 -6.92
C GLU A 62 -9.52 53.72 -7.15
N TYR A 63 -8.43 53.01 -6.87
CA TYR A 63 -7.08 53.48 -7.15
C TYR A 63 -6.05 52.33 -7.16
N PRO A 64 -5.32 52.10 -8.27
CA PRO A 64 -5.47 52.76 -9.58
C PRO A 64 -6.80 52.42 -10.26
N ILE A 65 -7.08 53.06 -11.41
CA ILE A 65 -8.31 52.80 -12.18
C ILE A 65 -8.53 51.28 -12.39
N GLY A 66 -9.74 50.81 -12.14
CA GLY A 66 -10.15 49.41 -12.19
C GLY A 66 -9.92 48.62 -10.90
N ALA A 67 -9.16 49.12 -9.91
CA ALA A 67 -8.86 48.37 -8.69
C ALA A 67 -9.48 49.02 -7.43
N GLU A 68 -10.19 48.21 -6.63
CA GLU A 68 -10.68 48.64 -5.32
C GLU A 68 -9.48 48.84 -4.37
N ASN A 69 -9.30 50.06 -3.87
CA ASN A 69 -8.26 50.42 -2.91
C ASN A 69 -8.73 50.21 -1.47
N TYR A 70 -9.88 50.79 -1.11
CA TYR A 70 -10.47 50.68 0.22
C TYR A 70 -11.99 50.81 0.16
N ARG A 71 -12.69 50.27 1.16
CA ARG A 71 -14.13 50.47 1.36
C ARG A 71 -14.45 50.78 2.82
N GLU A 72 -15.44 51.62 3.03
CA GLU A 72 -15.88 52.06 4.35
C GLU A 72 -17.40 51.99 4.46
N THR A 73 -17.91 51.67 5.64
CA THR A 73 -19.33 51.75 5.96
C THR A 73 -19.49 52.50 7.27
N ASP A 74 -20.15 53.66 7.21
CA ASP A 74 -20.46 54.49 8.36
C ASP A 74 -21.95 54.41 8.69
N VAL A 75 -22.24 53.78 9.84
CA VAL A 75 -23.60 53.70 10.43
C VAL A 75 -23.79 54.66 11.60
N GLY A 76 -22.90 55.65 11.74
CA GLY A 76 -22.91 56.62 12.82
C GLY A 76 -22.74 55.96 14.19
N PRO A 77 -23.57 56.32 15.20
CA PRO A 77 -23.46 55.76 16.54
C PRO A 77 -24.08 54.35 16.68
N HIS A 78 -24.59 53.76 15.60
CA HIS A 78 -25.31 52.48 15.59
C HIS A 78 -24.37 51.28 15.40
N GLU A 79 -24.88 50.08 15.68
CA GLU A 79 -24.09 48.85 15.57
C GLU A 79 -24.47 48.11 14.28
N LEU A 80 -23.50 47.94 13.38
CA LEU A 80 -23.66 47.13 12.17
C LEU A 80 -23.50 45.65 12.55
N LEU A 81 -24.59 44.89 12.44
CA LEU A 81 -24.60 43.46 12.78
C LEU A 81 -24.18 42.59 11.60
N ASN A 82 -24.62 42.97 10.41
CA ASN A 82 -24.24 42.35 9.15
C ASN A 82 -24.24 43.42 8.08
N ASN A 83 -23.26 43.41 7.19
CA ASN A 83 -23.22 44.34 6.08
C ASN A 83 -23.75 43.68 4.80
N LEU A 84 -24.22 44.52 3.88
CA LEU A 84 -24.45 44.13 2.50
C LEU A 84 -23.10 44.08 1.75
N GLU A 85 -23.05 43.30 0.68
CA GLU A 85 -21.86 43.11 -0.13
C GLU A 85 -21.83 44.13 -1.27
N PHE A 86 -20.75 44.87 -1.39
CA PHE A 86 -20.56 45.84 -2.48
C PHE A 86 -19.09 45.92 -2.88
N GLY A 87 -18.84 46.18 -4.17
CA GLY A 87 -17.51 46.21 -4.76
C GLY A 87 -17.52 46.74 -6.19
N LEU A 88 -16.35 46.92 -6.79
CA LEU A 88 -16.26 47.29 -8.21
C LEU A 88 -16.57 46.08 -9.10
N GLU A 89 -17.56 46.20 -9.97
CA GLU A 89 -17.91 45.24 -11.02
C GLU A 89 -16.81 45.29 -12.09
N HIS A 90 -16.09 44.17 -12.22
CA HIS A 90 -15.14 43.94 -13.30
C HIS A 90 -15.87 43.26 -14.44
N GLU A 91 -15.90 43.90 -15.61
CA GLU A 91 -16.35 43.24 -16.82
C GLU A 91 -15.33 42.12 -17.13
N PRO A 92 -15.76 40.86 -17.32
CA PRO A 92 -14.83 39.77 -17.55
C PRO A 92 -14.05 40.06 -18.85
N PRO A 93 -12.72 39.93 -18.84
CA PRO A 93 -11.92 40.29 -20.01
C PRO A 93 -12.24 39.37 -21.18
N ASP A 94 -12.37 39.96 -22.37
CA ASP A 94 -12.44 39.25 -23.64
C ASP A 94 -11.16 38.40 -23.78
N PRO A 95 -11.20 37.12 -24.16
CA PRO A 95 -10.08 36.18 -23.99
C PRO A 95 -8.81 36.50 -24.80
N ASP A 96 -8.81 37.59 -25.57
CA ASP A 96 -7.85 37.84 -26.64
C ASP A 96 -7.08 39.18 -26.53
N GLU A 97 -7.12 39.90 -25.40
CA GLU A 97 -6.32 41.14 -25.24
C GLU A 97 -5.50 41.17 -23.93
N ASP A 98 -4.31 40.56 -23.99
CA ASP A 98 -3.02 41.02 -23.43
C ASP A 98 -2.92 41.46 -21.95
N GLY A 99 -2.51 40.51 -21.10
CA GLY A 99 -1.32 40.58 -20.22
C GLY A 99 -1.11 41.74 -19.25
N ASP A 100 -1.39 41.50 -17.95
CA ASP A 100 -0.54 41.94 -16.84
C ASP A 100 -0.79 41.03 -15.61
N GLU A 101 0.20 40.19 -15.27
CA GLU A 101 0.13 39.12 -14.25
C GLU A 101 0.27 39.72 -12.83
N ARG A 102 -0.82 39.76 -12.06
CA ARG A 102 -0.75 39.90 -10.60
C ARG A 102 -0.79 38.50 -9.99
N ILE A 103 0.39 37.95 -9.69
CA ILE A 103 0.56 36.69 -8.94
C ILE A 103 -0.23 36.84 -7.63
N ASP A 104 -1.23 35.99 -7.41
CA ASP A 104 -1.97 36.00 -6.15
C ASP A 104 -1.08 35.42 -5.01
N GLU A 105 -1.35 35.73 -3.73
CA GLU A 105 -0.49 35.24 -2.63
C GLU A 105 -0.53 33.69 -2.50
N GLU A 106 -1.58 33.07 -3.03
CA GLU A 106 -1.77 31.61 -3.06
C GLU A 106 -0.87 30.98 -4.14
N ASP A 107 -0.75 31.61 -5.31
CA ASP A 107 0.18 31.33 -6.41
C ASP A 107 1.62 31.60 -5.96
N ARG A 108 1.85 32.65 -5.15
CA ARG A 108 3.17 32.94 -4.57
C ARG A 108 3.61 31.82 -3.63
N GLN A 109 2.74 31.35 -2.74
CA GLN A 109 3.08 30.21 -1.87
C GLN A 109 3.22 28.91 -2.67
N ALA A 110 2.37 28.68 -3.68
CA ALA A 110 2.49 27.52 -4.56
C ALA A 110 3.81 27.52 -5.34
N GLN A 111 4.32 28.70 -5.74
CA GLN A 111 5.64 28.85 -6.33
C GLN A 111 6.75 28.52 -5.34
N ILE A 112 6.65 28.98 -4.08
CA ILE A 112 7.62 28.63 -3.02
C ILE A 112 7.65 27.12 -2.79
N ASP A 113 6.49 26.49 -2.58
CA ASP A 113 6.38 25.05 -2.34
C ASP A 113 6.93 24.24 -3.52
N ALA A 114 6.67 24.69 -4.76
CA ALA A 114 7.20 24.05 -5.95
C ALA A 114 8.74 24.16 -6.07
N LEU A 115 9.34 25.27 -5.64
CA LEU A 115 10.80 25.43 -5.60
C LEU A 115 11.42 24.52 -4.53
N VAL A 116 10.79 24.42 -3.37
CA VAL A 116 11.23 23.54 -2.27
C VAL A 116 11.17 22.07 -2.71
N GLU A 117 10.06 21.64 -3.30
CA GLU A 117 9.89 20.28 -3.83
C GLU A 117 10.91 19.99 -4.93
N TRP A 118 11.06 20.90 -5.90
CA TRP A 118 12.04 20.77 -6.98
C TRP A 118 13.48 20.64 -6.46
N PHE A 119 13.82 21.38 -5.39
CA PHE A 119 15.14 21.34 -4.78
C PHE A 119 15.40 19.98 -4.12
N PHE A 120 14.47 19.46 -3.32
CA PHE A 120 14.63 18.16 -2.66
C PHE A 120 14.54 16.95 -3.61
N GLU A 121 13.97 17.12 -4.81
CA GLU A 121 14.09 16.12 -5.88
C GLU A 121 15.51 16.02 -6.46
N ARG A 122 16.33 17.08 -6.32
CA ARG A 122 17.62 17.25 -7.01
C ARG A 122 18.81 17.38 -6.08
N TYR A 123 18.61 17.76 -4.84
CA TYR A 123 19.64 17.91 -3.83
C TYR A 123 19.19 17.29 -2.50
N GLU A 124 20.15 16.76 -1.76
CA GLU A 124 19.93 16.08 -0.48
C GLU A 124 21.00 16.44 0.53
N ASP A 125 20.75 16.09 1.79
CA ASP A 125 21.70 16.25 2.89
C ASP A 125 22.98 15.42 2.60
N PRO A 126 24.18 16.04 2.61
CA PRO A 126 25.44 15.33 2.39
C PRO A 126 25.66 14.16 3.37
N ALA A 127 25.04 14.16 4.55
CA ALA A 127 25.07 13.05 5.50
C ALA A 127 24.43 11.76 4.99
N GLN A 128 23.57 11.83 3.97
CA GLN A 128 22.91 10.65 3.40
C GLN A 128 23.90 9.76 2.64
N ARG A 129 24.86 10.36 1.90
CA ARG A 129 25.76 9.60 1.02
C ARG A 129 27.24 9.99 1.05
N LEU A 130 27.61 11.18 1.50
CA LEU A 130 29.00 11.62 1.44
C LEU A 130 29.80 11.09 2.63
N PRO A 131 30.99 10.49 2.40
CA PRO A 131 31.88 10.11 3.48
C PRO A 131 32.29 11.31 4.32
N TYR A 132 32.17 11.20 5.65
CA TYR A 132 32.59 12.23 6.59
C TYR A 132 33.94 11.87 7.23
N ILE A 133 34.97 12.71 7.04
CA ILE A 133 36.30 12.50 7.64
C ILE A 133 36.40 13.28 8.94
N SER A 134 36.25 12.57 10.06
CA SER A 134 36.30 13.15 11.41
C SER A 134 37.64 13.79 11.81
N ALA A 135 38.74 13.45 11.13
CA ALA A 135 40.06 14.04 11.38
C ALA A 135 40.22 15.45 10.78
N GLU A 136 39.54 15.74 9.68
CA GLU A 136 39.57 17.03 8.98
C GLU A 136 38.28 17.84 9.16
N GLY A 137 37.21 17.19 9.61
CA GLY A 137 35.97 17.85 10.04
C GLY A 137 35.02 18.24 8.91
N GLY A 138 34.94 17.45 7.83
CA GLY A 138 34.07 17.77 6.69
C GLY A 138 33.68 16.56 5.82
N TYR A 139 32.67 16.78 4.97
CA TYR A 139 32.22 15.85 3.94
C TYR A 139 33.17 15.84 2.74
N GLN A 140 33.27 14.68 2.09
CA GLN A 140 34.00 14.52 0.83
C GLN A 140 33.03 14.62 -0.34
N TRP A 141 33.07 15.73 -1.08
CA TRP A 141 32.19 16.06 -2.21
C TRP A 141 32.56 15.29 -3.48
N ILE A 142 32.36 13.97 -3.46
CA ILE A 142 32.75 13.06 -4.53
C ILE A 142 31.77 13.02 -5.72
N TYR A 143 30.58 13.61 -5.58
CA TYR A 143 29.53 13.67 -6.62
C TYR A 143 29.21 15.11 -7.07
N GLY A 144 30.15 16.05 -6.89
CA GLY A 144 29.88 17.48 -7.06
C GLY A 144 29.40 18.15 -5.78
N GLY A 145 29.41 19.49 -5.79
CA GLY A 145 29.13 20.34 -4.63
C GLY A 145 30.38 20.84 -3.88
N PRO A 146 30.22 21.51 -2.72
CA PRO A 146 28.94 21.84 -2.09
C PRO A 146 28.11 22.77 -2.98
N TYR A 147 26.80 22.49 -3.07
CA TYR A 147 25.84 23.34 -3.76
C TYR A 147 25.11 24.23 -2.75
N ASP A 148 24.93 25.48 -3.12
CA ASP A 148 24.23 26.50 -2.33
C ASP A 148 22.79 26.61 -2.83
N ALA A 149 21.81 26.48 -1.94
CA ALA A 149 20.40 26.40 -2.34
C ALA A 149 19.93 27.66 -3.09
N ARG A 150 20.45 28.82 -2.71
CA ARG A 150 20.11 30.10 -3.33
C ARG A 150 20.70 30.22 -4.73
N GLU A 151 21.97 29.85 -4.91
CA GLU A 151 22.63 29.87 -6.23
C GLU A 151 21.91 28.92 -7.21
N GLU A 152 21.59 27.69 -6.77
CA GLU A 152 20.93 26.69 -7.62
C GLU A 152 19.51 27.10 -8.02
N LEU A 153 18.72 27.66 -7.10
CA LEU A 153 17.37 28.15 -7.41
C LEU A 153 17.41 29.39 -8.33
N ALA A 154 18.32 30.34 -8.09
CA ALA A 154 18.45 31.53 -8.95
C ALA A 154 18.94 31.21 -10.37
N GLU A 155 19.80 30.19 -10.54
CA GLU A 155 20.27 29.76 -11.86
C GLU A 155 19.18 29.02 -12.65
N ASN A 156 18.40 28.15 -12.00
CA ASN A 156 17.38 27.34 -12.67
C ASN A 156 16.04 28.06 -12.87
N PHE A 157 15.76 29.09 -12.04
CA PHE A 157 14.53 29.87 -12.12
C PHE A 157 14.82 31.38 -12.24
N PRO A 158 15.53 31.83 -13.29
CA PRO A 158 15.96 33.22 -13.44
C PRO A 158 14.80 34.21 -13.66
N ASP A 159 13.61 33.69 -14.01
CA ASP A 159 12.41 34.48 -14.29
C ASP A 159 11.52 34.67 -13.03
N LEU A 160 11.83 34.01 -11.90
CA LEU A 160 11.09 34.17 -10.66
C LEU A 160 11.58 35.38 -9.84
N PRO A 161 10.69 36.05 -9.07
CA PRO A 161 11.11 37.13 -8.18
C PRO A 161 12.09 36.67 -7.10
N ASP A 162 13.15 37.45 -6.85
CA ASP A 162 14.15 37.17 -5.82
C ASP A 162 13.52 36.90 -4.44
N ASP A 163 12.44 37.60 -4.07
CA ASP A 163 11.80 37.41 -2.76
C ASP A 163 11.09 36.05 -2.60
N VAL A 164 10.68 35.41 -3.70
CA VAL A 164 10.12 34.06 -3.74
C VAL A 164 11.25 33.03 -3.59
N ILE A 165 12.38 33.27 -4.26
CA ILE A 165 13.57 32.42 -4.17
C ILE A 165 14.14 32.44 -2.74
N GLU A 166 14.30 33.61 -2.14
CA GLU A 166 14.80 33.73 -0.76
C GLU A 166 13.85 33.06 0.26
N ALA A 167 12.53 33.15 0.05
CA ALA A 167 11.56 32.48 0.91
C ALA A 167 11.64 30.95 0.81
N ALA A 168 11.91 30.40 -0.38
CA ALA A 168 12.14 28.97 -0.56
C ALA A 168 13.46 28.50 0.06
N VAL A 169 14.53 29.30 -0.05
CA VAL A 169 15.83 29.02 0.60
C VAL A 169 15.69 28.98 2.12
N ASP A 170 14.98 29.95 2.71
CA ASP A 170 14.72 29.99 4.15
C ASP A 170 14.00 28.72 4.64
N GLU A 171 13.15 28.12 3.81
CA GLU A 171 12.45 26.87 4.13
C GLU A 171 13.38 25.65 3.98
N ILE A 172 14.14 25.57 2.88
CA ILE A 172 15.11 24.50 2.59
C ILE A 172 16.18 24.41 3.68
N GLU A 173 16.74 25.55 4.11
CA GLU A 173 17.85 25.62 5.08
C GLU A 173 17.38 25.83 6.53
N SER A 174 16.10 25.61 6.81
CA SER A 174 15.48 25.86 8.11
C SER A 174 16.08 25.04 9.27
N ASP A 175 16.74 23.93 8.97
CA ASP A 175 17.46 23.07 9.92
C ASP A 175 18.93 23.48 10.16
N GLY A 176 19.40 24.50 9.44
CA GLY A 176 20.76 25.03 9.51
C GLY A 176 21.78 24.34 8.59
N LEU A 177 21.35 23.49 7.67
CA LEU A 177 22.17 22.93 6.61
C LEU A 177 22.23 23.90 5.40
N THR A 178 23.44 24.26 4.99
CA THR A 178 23.67 25.23 3.88
C THR A 178 24.48 24.64 2.71
N ASP A 179 25.09 23.47 2.91
CA ASP A 179 25.92 22.82 1.90
C ASP A 179 25.22 21.55 1.43
N TRP A 180 24.77 21.53 0.18
CA TRP A 180 23.92 20.47 -0.37
C TRP A 180 24.66 19.57 -1.36
N ALA A 181 24.32 18.28 -1.35
CA ALA A 181 24.82 17.29 -2.31
C ALA A 181 23.74 17.03 -3.37
N PRO A 182 24.09 16.71 -4.64
CA PRO A 182 23.07 16.38 -5.62
C PRO A 182 22.45 15.00 -5.33
N VAL A 183 21.15 14.84 -5.59
CA VAL A 183 20.43 13.57 -5.60
C VAL A 183 20.98 12.71 -6.76
N ALA A 184 21.01 11.39 -6.58
CA ALA A 184 21.80 10.51 -7.43
C ALA A 184 21.18 10.47 -8.83
N SER A 185 21.94 10.89 -9.84
CA SER A 185 21.59 10.65 -11.23
C SER A 185 22.04 9.25 -11.66
N ALA A 186 21.43 8.71 -12.71
CA ALA A 186 21.83 7.40 -13.27
C ALA A 186 23.33 7.38 -13.67
N GLU A 187 23.90 8.53 -14.04
CA GLU A 187 25.31 8.68 -14.44
C GLU A 187 26.28 8.71 -13.23
N ASP A 188 25.80 9.01 -12.02
CA ASP A 188 26.63 8.96 -10.79
C ASP A 188 26.89 7.53 -10.32
N TYR A 189 26.08 6.56 -10.78
CA TYR A 189 26.33 5.14 -10.59
C TYR A 189 27.42 4.61 -11.54
N ASP A 190 27.67 5.28 -12.67
CA ASP A 190 28.69 4.88 -13.64
C ASP A 190 30.13 5.20 -13.16
N GLN A 191 30.31 6.13 -12.22
CA GLN A 191 31.64 6.51 -11.71
C GLN A 191 32.17 5.62 -10.57
N TYR A 192 31.44 4.58 -10.18
CA TYR A 192 31.98 3.42 -9.46
C TYR A 192 32.03 2.17 -10.34
N GLU A 193 32.27 2.31 -11.64
CA GLU A 193 32.83 1.21 -12.42
C GLU A 193 34.28 0.93 -12.01
N ASP A 194 34.46 0.26 -10.86
CA ASP A 194 35.58 -0.67 -10.73
C ASP A 194 35.23 -1.90 -9.88
N ASN A 195 33.93 -2.18 -9.65
CA ASN A 195 33.42 -3.51 -9.26
C ASN A 195 31.90 -3.66 -9.54
N GLU A 196 31.40 -3.27 -10.71
CA GLU A 196 30.08 -3.76 -11.16
C GLU A 196 30.21 -5.18 -11.76
N PRO A 197 29.32 -6.12 -11.40
CA PRO A 197 29.23 -7.40 -12.11
C PRO A 197 28.84 -7.12 -13.56
N ASP A 198 29.69 -7.51 -14.51
CA ASP A 198 29.54 -7.40 -15.97
C ASP A 198 28.05 -7.35 -16.39
N ASP A 199 27.57 -6.27 -17.02
CA ASP A 199 26.17 -6.07 -17.46
C ASP A 199 25.59 -7.27 -18.21
N LEU A 200 26.47 -8.04 -18.86
CA LEU A 200 26.16 -9.29 -19.54
C LEU A 200 25.73 -10.41 -18.57
N GLU A 201 26.28 -10.45 -17.36
CA GLU A 201 25.95 -11.41 -16.29
C GLU A 201 24.65 -11.07 -15.56
N VAL A 202 24.37 -9.79 -15.25
CA VAL A 202 23.07 -9.36 -14.69
C VAL A 202 21.93 -9.66 -15.68
N SER A 203 22.16 -9.36 -16.96
CA SER A 203 21.27 -9.75 -18.06
C SER A 203 21.09 -11.27 -18.19
N ALA A 204 22.08 -12.08 -17.79
CA ALA A 204 21.98 -13.53 -17.80
C ALA A 204 21.15 -14.07 -16.62
N ILE A 205 21.27 -13.50 -15.42
CA ILE A 205 20.45 -13.88 -14.26
C ILE A 205 18.98 -13.56 -14.50
N ALA A 206 18.69 -12.37 -15.03
CA ALA A 206 17.33 -11.97 -15.40
C ALA A 206 16.71 -12.96 -16.42
N ARG A 207 17.48 -13.34 -17.44
CA ARG A 207 17.05 -14.32 -18.46
C ARG A 207 16.84 -15.72 -17.88
N ASP A 208 17.78 -16.22 -17.07
CA ASP A 208 17.65 -17.52 -16.41
C ASP A 208 16.42 -17.58 -15.50
N LEU A 209 16.12 -16.49 -14.79
CA LEU A 209 14.95 -16.37 -13.93
C LEU A 209 13.66 -16.36 -14.77
N GLU A 210 13.64 -15.64 -15.88
CA GLU A 210 12.50 -15.62 -16.78
C GLU A 210 12.24 -16.99 -17.40
N ASP A 211 13.28 -17.65 -17.92
CA ASP A 211 13.20 -19.01 -18.47
C ASP A 211 12.67 -20.00 -17.42
N LEU A 212 13.12 -19.86 -16.16
CA LEU A 212 12.59 -20.63 -15.05
C LEU A 212 11.09 -20.36 -14.83
N ILE A 213 10.68 -19.09 -14.78
CA ILE A 213 9.29 -18.69 -14.52
C ILE A 213 8.35 -19.19 -15.62
N GLN A 214 8.77 -19.08 -16.88
CA GLN A 214 8.05 -19.63 -18.04
C GLN A 214 7.94 -21.17 -17.98
N GLY A 215 8.96 -21.83 -17.42
CA GLY A 215 9.02 -23.29 -17.25
C GLY A 215 8.39 -23.83 -15.97
N LEU A 216 7.82 -23.00 -15.10
CA LEU A 216 7.25 -23.46 -13.84
C LEU A 216 6.06 -24.41 -14.10
N PRO A 217 5.93 -25.51 -13.33
CA PRO A 217 4.74 -26.34 -13.37
C PRO A 217 3.49 -25.51 -13.06
N GLU A 218 2.36 -25.88 -13.65
CA GLU A 218 1.06 -25.28 -13.35
C GLU A 218 0.81 -25.29 -11.83
N ALA A 219 0.32 -24.17 -11.30
CA ALA A 219 0.01 -24.07 -9.89
C ALA A 219 -1.20 -24.96 -9.57
N VAL A 220 -1.12 -25.68 -8.46
CA VAL A 220 -2.33 -26.27 -7.87
C VAL A 220 -3.21 -25.14 -7.34
N ALA A 221 -4.53 -25.34 -7.32
CA ALA A 221 -5.45 -24.26 -6.98
C ALA A 221 -5.32 -23.76 -5.53
N GLU A 222 -4.98 -24.63 -4.57
CA GLU A 222 -4.90 -24.29 -3.14
C GLU A 222 -3.48 -24.59 -2.58
N PRO A 223 -2.88 -23.68 -1.79
CA PRO A 223 -3.36 -22.33 -1.46
C PRO A 223 -3.11 -21.33 -2.60
N ALA A 224 -4.01 -20.34 -2.73
CA ALA A 224 -3.81 -19.18 -3.60
C ALA A 224 -3.35 -17.97 -2.81
N PHE A 225 -2.62 -17.07 -3.47
CA PHE A 225 -2.04 -15.87 -2.86
C PHE A 225 -2.30 -14.64 -3.72
N GLU A 226 -2.41 -13.49 -3.08
CA GLU A 226 -2.53 -12.18 -3.72
C GLU A 226 -1.75 -11.12 -2.95
N VAL A 227 -1.48 -9.99 -3.61
CA VAL A 227 -0.95 -8.80 -2.93
C VAL A 227 -2.14 -7.99 -2.45
N GLY A 228 -2.25 -7.80 -1.14
CA GLY A 228 -3.30 -7.01 -0.52
C GLY A 228 -3.10 -5.51 -0.76
N GLY A 229 -4.16 -4.72 -0.51
CA GLY A 229 -4.08 -3.26 -0.59
C GLY A 229 -3.13 -2.62 0.45
N ASP A 230 -2.70 -3.39 1.44
CA ASP A 230 -1.68 -3.05 2.45
C ASP A 230 -0.24 -3.38 2.00
N GLY A 231 -0.06 -3.91 0.79
CA GLY A 231 1.26 -4.28 0.25
C GLY A 231 1.82 -5.60 0.77
N LEU A 232 1.07 -6.37 1.56
CA LEU A 232 1.48 -7.68 2.05
C LEU A 232 0.94 -8.80 1.17
N ILE A 233 1.56 -9.98 1.25
CA ILE A 233 1.05 -11.20 0.62
C ILE A 233 -0.01 -11.80 1.55
N HIS A 234 -1.24 -11.93 1.03
CA HIS A 234 -2.41 -12.50 1.70
C HIS A 234 -2.87 -13.79 1.03
N MET A 235 -3.71 -14.55 1.72
CA MET A 235 -4.45 -15.66 1.13
C MET A 235 -5.50 -15.15 0.14
N ALA A 236 -5.46 -15.66 -1.08
CA ALA A 236 -6.47 -15.36 -2.10
C ALA A 236 -7.58 -16.42 -2.15
N ILE A 237 -8.68 -16.06 -2.80
CA ILE A 237 -9.71 -17.04 -3.16
C ILE A 237 -9.13 -18.03 -4.18
N PRO A 238 -9.26 -19.35 -3.98
CA PRO A 238 -8.68 -20.32 -4.89
C PRO A 238 -9.34 -20.26 -6.27
N PRO A 239 -8.59 -20.40 -7.37
CA PRO A 239 -9.13 -20.26 -8.72
C PRO A 239 -10.11 -21.36 -9.11
N ASP A 240 -10.15 -22.48 -8.38
CA ASP A 240 -11.13 -23.56 -8.55
C ASP A 240 -12.40 -23.36 -7.70
N ALA A 241 -12.54 -22.23 -6.99
CA ALA A 241 -13.73 -21.94 -6.22
C ALA A 241 -14.93 -21.68 -7.15
N THR A 242 -16.00 -22.45 -6.98
CA THR A 242 -17.22 -22.32 -7.77
C THR A 242 -18.45 -22.23 -6.87
N THR A 243 -19.51 -21.57 -7.35
CA THR A 243 -20.80 -21.57 -6.63
C THR A 243 -21.35 -23.00 -6.60
N PRO A 244 -21.62 -23.57 -5.42
CA PRO A 244 -22.12 -24.93 -5.33
C PRO A 244 -23.52 -25.05 -5.92
N ASP A 245 -23.84 -26.24 -6.44
CA ASP A 245 -25.19 -26.55 -6.91
C ASP A 245 -26.23 -26.33 -5.80
N ALA A 246 -27.33 -25.63 -6.13
CA ALA A 246 -28.38 -25.30 -5.17
C ALA A 246 -29.10 -26.52 -4.57
N ASN A 247 -28.92 -27.71 -5.17
CA ASN A 247 -29.45 -28.97 -4.66
C ASN A 247 -28.32 -30.00 -4.57
N ASN A 248 -27.47 -29.85 -3.55
CA ASN A 248 -26.36 -30.75 -3.28
C ASN A 248 -26.56 -31.45 -1.93
N PRO A 249 -27.27 -32.59 -1.89
CA PRO A 249 -27.63 -33.25 -0.64
C PRO A 249 -26.42 -33.72 0.17
N LEU A 250 -25.30 -34.00 -0.50
CA LEU A 250 -24.07 -34.39 0.20
C LEU A 250 -23.39 -33.21 0.88
N LEU A 251 -23.43 -32.03 0.26
CA LEU A 251 -22.94 -30.79 0.88
C LEU A 251 -23.83 -30.35 2.04
N ASP A 252 -25.16 -30.49 1.89
CA ASP A 252 -26.11 -30.15 2.94
C ASP A 252 -25.90 -31.02 4.19
N GLU A 253 -25.77 -32.34 4.00
CA GLU A 253 -25.45 -33.28 5.09
C GLU A 253 -24.09 -32.98 5.74
N LEU A 254 -23.08 -32.65 4.93
CA LEU A 254 -21.75 -32.27 5.43
C LEU A 254 -21.80 -30.99 6.28
N ARG A 255 -22.60 -29.99 5.87
CA ARG A 255 -22.82 -28.76 6.63
C ARG A 255 -23.53 -29.03 7.95
N GLU A 256 -24.60 -29.81 7.92
CA GLU A 256 -25.36 -30.19 9.12
C GLU A 256 -24.48 -30.93 10.13
N ALA A 257 -23.77 -31.98 9.70
CA ALA A 257 -22.86 -32.73 10.57
C ALA A 257 -21.73 -31.86 11.15
N THR A 258 -21.21 -30.91 10.36
CA THR A 258 -20.19 -29.96 10.83
C THR A 258 -20.76 -28.98 11.85
N GLN A 259 -21.99 -28.52 11.65
CA GLN A 259 -22.68 -27.62 12.57
C GLN A 259 -23.01 -28.30 13.91
N ASP A 260 -23.40 -29.57 13.90
CA ASP A 260 -23.60 -30.37 15.11
C ASP A 260 -22.30 -30.54 15.90
N LEU A 261 -21.20 -30.84 15.20
CA LEU A 261 -19.88 -30.91 15.82
C LEU A 261 -19.46 -29.57 16.45
N LEU A 262 -19.71 -28.45 15.75
CA LEU A 262 -19.45 -27.11 16.29
C LEU A 262 -20.27 -26.83 17.55
N HIS A 263 -21.55 -27.20 17.55
CA HIS A 263 -22.42 -27.00 18.70
C HIS A 263 -21.89 -27.71 19.95
N GLU A 264 -21.45 -28.97 19.79
CA GLU A 264 -20.90 -29.78 20.88
C GLU A 264 -19.54 -29.29 21.39
N LEU A 265 -18.72 -28.72 20.51
CA LEU A 265 -17.41 -28.15 20.87
C LEU A 265 -17.50 -26.73 21.41
N ASN A 266 -18.66 -26.06 21.29
CA ASN A 266 -18.78 -24.65 21.64
C ASN A 266 -18.51 -24.42 23.13
N GLY A 267 -17.63 -23.46 23.45
CA GLY A 267 -17.22 -23.15 24.81
C GLY A 267 -16.23 -24.13 25.44
N THR A 268 -15.66 -25.05 24.67
CA THR A 268 -14.58 -25.92 25.17
C THR A 268 -13.32 -25.11 25.48
N ASN A 269 -12.72 -25.37 26.65
CA ASN A 269 -11.39 -24.83 27.01
C ASN A 269 -10.28 -25.87 26.80
N ALA A 270 -10.63 -27.15 26.63
CA ALA A 270 -9.67 -28.25 26.54
C ALA A 270 -9.39 -28.68 25.09
N HIS A 271 -10.35 -28.47 24.18
CA HIS A 271 -10.26 -28.92 22.79
C HIS A 271 -10.28 -27.73 21.82
N THR A 272 -9.60 -26.64 22.18
CA THR A 272 -9.60 -25.39 21.40
C THR A 272 -9.04 -25.56 20.00
N ASP A 273 -8.00 -26.39 19.82
CA ASP A 273 -7.43 -26.64 18.49
C ASP A 273 -8.40 -27.36 17.58
N LEU A 274 -9.16 -28.32 18.13
CA LEU A 274 -10.21 -29.02 17.40
C LEU A 274 -11.36 -28.08 17.06
N LEU A 275 -11.83 -27.27 18.01
CA LEU A 275 -12.86 -26.26 17.77
C LEU A 275 -12.43 -25.30 16.64
N ASN A 276 -11.21 -24.78 16.69
CA ASN A 276 -10.67 -23.88 15.67
C ASN A 276 -10.59 -24.57 14.28
N ALA A 277 -10.18 -25.84 14.24
CA ALA A 277 -10.13 -26.60 12.99
C ALA A 277 -11.53 -26.82 12.39
N VAL A 278 -12.53 -27.15 13.23
CA VAL A 278 -13.92 -27.32 12.79
C VAL A 278 -14.51 -25.97 12.34
N GLN A 279 -14.24 -24.87 13.04
CA GLN A 279 -14.71 -23.53 12.65
C GLN A 279 -14.17 -23.12 11.27
N ARG A 280 -12.87 -23.31 11.04
CA ARG A 280 -12.25 -23.03 9.73
C ARG A 280 -12.82 -23.94 8.64
N TYR A 281 -13.07 -25.22 8.93
CA TYR A 281 -13.68 -26.15 7.98
C TYR A 281 -15.12 -25.74 7.64
N HIS A 282 -15.94 -25.42 8.65
CA HIS A 282 -17.30 -24.93 8.49
C HIS A 282 -17.37 -23.65 7.66
N ALA A 283 -16.49 -22.69 7.93
CA ALA A 283 -16.41 -21.45 7.15
C ALA A 283 -16.16 -21.72 5.66
N THR A 284 -15.25 -22.64 5.33
CA THR A 284 -14.97 -23.04 3.94
C THR A 284 -16.18 -23.67 3.25
N ILE A 285 -16.87 -24.62 3.88
CA ILE A 285 -18.01 -25.30 3.25
C ILE A 285 -19.30 -24.45 3.23
N SER A 286 -19.35 -23.38 4.01
CA SER A 286 -20.49 -22.46 4.10
C SER A 286 -20.31 -21.18 3.27
N ALA A 287 -19.19 -21.05 2.55
CA ALA A 287 -18.94 -19.92 1.66
C ALA A 287 -19.83 -19.95 0.40
N ASP A 288 -20.04 -18.77 -0.20
CA ASP A 288 -20.80 -18.59 -1.45
C ASP A 288 -20.14 -19.29 -2.65
N SER A 289 -18.81 -19.34 -2.65
CA SER A 289 -17.99 -20.11 -3.58
C SER A 289 -17.12 -21.10 -2.80
N ILE A 290 -17.05 -22.34 -3.28
CA ILE A 290 -16.34 -23.44 -2.61
C ILE A 290 -15.27 -23.98 -3.55
N SER A 291 -14.03 -24.00 -3.05
CA SER A 291 -12.92 -24.70 -3.68
C SER A 291 -12.84 -26.12 -3.16
N ILE A 292 -12.86 -27.10 -4.08
CA ILE A 292 -12.69 -28.52 -3.73
C ILE A 292 -11.28 -28.76 -3.18
N SER A 293 -10.27 -28.08 -3.71
CA SER A 293 -8.90 -28.15 -3.23
C SER A 293 -8.78 -27.63 -1.78
N GLN A 294 -9.49 -26.56 -1.45
CA GLN A 294 -9.55 -26.02 -0.09
C GLN A 294 -10.33 -26.91 0.87
N VAL A 295 -11.47 -27.48 0.45
CA VAL A 295 -12.20 -28.46 1.28
C VAL A 295 -11.29 -29.66 1.60
N TYR A 296 -10.52 -30.12 0.62
CA TYR A 296 -9.56 -31.21 0.81
C TYR A 296 -8.47 -30.85 1.84
N SER A 297 -7.83 -29.69 1.70
CA SER A 297 -6.76 -29.25 2.62
C SER A 297 -7.28 -29.03 4.05
N ARG A 298 -8.45 -28.39 4.21
CA ARG A 298 -9.11 -28.20 5.52
C ARG A 298 -9.55 -29.52 6.14
N GLY A 299 -10.04 -30.47 5.34
CA GLY A 299 -10.41 -31.80 5.79
C GLY A 299 -9.22 -32.62 6.30
N ILE A 300 -8.05 -32.53 5.64
CA ILE A 300 -6.80 -33.14 6.14
C ILE A 300 -6.44 -32.55 7.49
N ARG A 301 -6.47 -31.22 7.62
CA ARG A 301 -6.17 -30.54 8.87
C ARG A 301 -7.10 -30.97 9.99
N LEU A 302 -8.40 -31.06 9.72
CA LEU A 302 -9.37 -31.51 10.71
C LEU A 302 -9.07 -32.95 11.16
N ALA A 303 -8.74 -33.85 10.23
CA ALA A 303 -8.35 -35.23 10.56
C ALA A 303 -7.07 -35.29 11.41
N ASN A 304 -6.07 -34.46 11.09
CA ASN A 304 -4.81 -34.40 11.83
C ASN A 304 -5.02 -33.92 13.26
N VAL A 305 -5.81 -32.86 13.44
CA VAL A 305 -6.13 -32.32 14.77
C VAL A 305 -7.00 -33.30 15.57
N GLY A 306 -7.95 -33.97 14.93
CA GLY A 306 -8.74 -35.04 15.54
C GLY A 306 -7.85 -36.16 16.10
N GLU A 307 -6.99 -36.74 15.27
CA GLU A 307 -6.06 -37.81 15.69
C GLU A 307 -5.09 -37.33 16.79
N ALA A 308 -4.58 -36.10 16.71
CA ALA A 308 -3.72 -35.53 17.74
C ALA A 308 -4.46 -35.37 19.07
N THR A 309 -5.72 -34.94 19.02
CA THR A 309 -6.57 -34.81 20.20
C THR A 309 -6.84 -36.17 20.83
N GLU A 310 -7.21 -37.18 20.04
CA GLU A 310 -7.41 -38.56 20.52
C GLU A 310 -6.13 -39.12 21.19
N LYS A 311 -4.96 -38.91 20.57
CA LYS A 311 -3.67 -39.32 21.15
C LYS A 311 -3.37 -38.60 22.46
N ALA A 312 -3.73 -37.33 22.59
CA ALA A 312 -3.56 -36.56 23.81
C ALA A 312 -4.51 -37.05 24.93
N ILE A 313 -5.76 -37.36 24.59
CA ILE A 313 -6.73 -37.98 25.51
C ILE A 313 -6.23 -39.34 26.00
N ALA A 314 -5.75 -40.19 25.08
CA ALA A 314 -5.22 -41.52 25.42
C ALA A 314 -3.96 -41.48 26.31
N ARG A 315 -3.28 -40.33 26.37
CA ARG A 315 -2.12 -40.07 27.23
C ARG A 315 -2.47 -39.28 28.50
N ASP A 316 -3.76 -39.09 28.78
CA ASP A 316 -4.28 -38.29 29.89
C ASP A 316 -3.82 -36.82 29.89
N TYR A 317 -3.41 -36.28 28.73
CA TYR A 317 -3.07 -34.87 28.57
C TYR A 317 -4.30 -33.98 28.36
N LEU A 318 -5.39 -34.55 27.84
CA LEU A 318 -6.67 -33.89 27.64
C LEU A 318 -7.81 -34.74 28.23
N PRO A 319 -8.92 -34.13 28.68
CA PRO A 319 -10.11 -34.86 29.12
C PRO A 319 -10.77 -35.61 27.95
N SER A 320 -11.48 -36.70 28.25
CA SER A 320 -12.20 -37.48 27.24
C SER A 320 -13.34 -36.69 26.58
N PHE A 321 -13.59 -36.97 25.31
CA PHE A 321 -14.76 -36.47 24.60
C PHE A 321 -16.08 -36.94 25.23
N PRO A 322 -17.16 -36.14 25.12
CA PRO A 322 -18.50 -36.69 25.03
C PRO A 322 -18.58 -37.65 23.83
N LEU A 323 -19.26 -38.80 23.97
CA LEU A 323 -19.39 -39.79 22.88
C LEU A 323 -19.99 -39.19 21.60
N SER A 324 -20.81 -38.13 21.70
CA SER A 324 -21.36 -37.41 20.55
C SER A 324 -20.29 -36.68 19.74
N VAL A 325 -19.25 -36.11 20.37
CA VAL A 325 -18.17 -35.39 19.67
C VAL A 325 -17.37 -36.34 18.79
N GLU A 326 -17.00 -37.51 19.31
CA GLU A 326 -16.26 -38.53 18.53
C GLU A 326 -17.09 -39.02 17.33
N ALA A 327 -18.39 -39.28 17.55
CA ALA A 327 -19.30 -39.70 16.49
C ALA A 327 -19.47 -38.62 15.40
N HIS A 328 -19.71 -37.36 15.78
CA HIS A 328 -19.86 -36.26 14.83
C HIS A 328 -18.55 -35.99 14.07
N LEU A 329 -17.39 -36.04 14.73
CA LEU A 329 -16.10 -35.91 14.06
C LEU A 329 -15.89 -36.99 13.00
N SER A 330 -16.17 -38.25 13.33
CA SER A 330 -16.10 -39.35 12.36
C SER A 330 -17.03 -39.12 11.17
N SER A 331 -18.28 -38.71 11.43
CA SER A 331 -19.27 -38.41 10.38
C SER A 331 -18.78 -37.30 9.46
N VAL A 332 -18.26 -36.19 10.00
CA VAL A 332 -17.72 -35.08 9.20
C VAL A 332 -16.56 -35.55 8.33
N LEU A 333 -15.62 -36.34 8.86
CA LEU A 333 -14.48 -36.84 8.09
C LEU A 333 -14.89 -37.81 6.98
N ASP A 334 -15.90 -38.65 7.22
CA ASP A 334 -16.43 -39.58 6.23
C ASP A 334 -17.22 -38.87 5.13
N LEU A 335 -18.07 -37.91 5.49
CA LEU A 335 -18.80 -37.06 4.55
C LEU A 335 -17.86 -36.19 3.73
N ASN A 336 -16.83 -35.62 4.34
CA ASN A 336 -15.76 -34.91 3.63
C ASN A 336 -15.11 -35.81 2.58
N ARG A 337 -14.75 -37.05 2.96
CA ARG A 337 -14.16 -38.01 2.01
C ARG A 337 -15.11 -38.29 0.85
N ALA A 338 -16.39 -38.52 1.13
CA ALA A 338 -17.40 -38.73 0.09
C ALA A 338 -17.52 -37.51 -0.84
N TYR A 339 -17.53 -36.31 -0.27
CA TYR A 339 -17.62 -35.05 -1.01
C TYR A 339 -16.42 -34.83 -1.93
N ILE A 340 -15.20 -35.02 -1.44
CA ILE A 340 -13.97 -34.95 -2.25
C ILE A 340 -14.01 -35.98 -3.39
N MET A 341 -14.41 -37.22 -3.12
CA MET A 341 -14.44 -38.28 -4.14
C MET A 341 -15.57 -38.12 -5.17
N ALA A 342 -16.61 -37.34 -4.86
CA ALA A 342 -17.67 -37.01 -5.82
C ALA A 342 -17.20 -36.02 -6.90
N HIS A 343 -16.13 -35.26 -6.64
CA HIS A 343 -15.60 -34.24 -7.55
C HIS A 343 -14.42 -34.78 -8.36
N PRO A 344 -14.34 -34.55 -9.69
CA PRO A 344 -13.20 -34.96 -10.51
C PRO A 344 -11.86 -34.46 -9.98
N GLU A 345 -11.81 -33.19 -9.60
CA GLU A 345 -10.60 -32.55 -9.08
C GLU A 345 -10.20 -33.13 -7.70
N GLY A 346 -11.17 -33.32 -6.82
CA GLY A 346 -10.93 -33.94 -5.51
C GLY A 346 -10.36 -35.36 -5.62
N ARG A 347 -10.85 -36.17 -6.56
CA ARG A 347 -10.27 -37.50 -6.86
C ARG A 347 -8.84 -37.40 -7.33
N ARG A 348 -8.56 -36.51 -8.29
CA ARG A 348 -7.22 -36.30 -8.85
C ARG A 348 -6.21 -35.95 -7.75
N ILE A 349 -6.55 -35.00 -6.89
CA ILE A 349 -5.67 -34.57 -5.79
C ILE A 349 -5.47 -35.72 -4.77
N ALA A 350 -6.56 -36.40 -4.38
CA ALA A 350 -6.50 -37.47 -3.40
C ALA A 350 -5.68 -38.69 -3.90
N GLU A 351 -5.80 -39.05 -5.17
CA GLU A 351 -5.03 -40.15 -5.79
C GLU A 351 -3.53 -39.81 -5.86
N ASN A 352 -3.19 -38.55 -6.19
CA ASN A 352 -1.80 -38.08 -6.25
C ASN A 352 -1.10 -38.08 -4.88
N SER A 353 -1.85 -38.04 -3.77
CA SER A 353 -1.27 -38.04 -2.41
C SER A 353 -0.40 -39.27 -2.10
N ALA A 354 -0.60 -40.38 -2.80
CA ALA A 354 0.22 -41.58 -2.64
C ALA A 354 1.70 -41.34 -3.00
N ALA A 355 1.98 -40.42 -3.94
CA ALA A 355 3.34 -40.05 -4.33
C ALA A 355 4.13 -39.33 -3.22
N TYR A 356 3.44 -38.84 -2.19
CA TYR A 356 4.00 -38.10 -1.06
C TYR A 356 4.18 -38.94 0.20
N GLN A 357 3.93 -40.26 0.11
CA GLN A 357 4.30 -41.19 1.17
C GLN A 357 5.82 -41.29 1.27
N ARG A 358 6.32 -41.26 2.50
CA ARG A 358 7.75 -41.11 2.80
C ARG A 358 8.11 -41.99 3.99
N THR A 359 9.37 -42.41 4.06
CA THR A 359 9.86 -43.13 5.25
C THR A 359 9.92 -42.17 6.45
N PRO A 360 9.99 -42.67 7.70
CA PRO A 360 10.16 -41.80 8.87
C PRO A 360 11.40 -40.91 8.77
N SER A 361 12.51 -41.43 8.21
CA SER A 361 13.74 -40.65 8.02
C SER A 361 13.56 -39.53 6.99
N ASP A 362 12.90 -39.83 5.87
CA ASP A 362 12.64 -38.81 4.83
C ASP A 362 11.66 -37.75 5.34
N THR A 363 10.66 -38.17 6.12
CA THR A 363 9.69 -37.27 6.76
C THR A 363 10.37 -36.31 7.72
N GLU A 364 11.38 -36.78 8.47
CA GLU A 364 12.17 -35.94 9.36
C GLU A 364 13.05 -34.95 8.58
N ALA A 365 13.61 -35.35 7.44
CA ALA A 365 14.34 -34.44 6.56
C ALA A 365 13.40 -33.36 5.97
N MET A 366 12.21 -33.77 5.50
CA MET A 366 11.19 -32.85 5.01
C MET A 366 10.76 -31.84 6.07
N ARG A 367 10.52 -32.29 7.31
CA ARG A 367 10.10 -31.39 8.39
C ARG A 367 11.18 -30.36 8.70
N ARG A 368 12.44 -30.76 8.82
CA ARG A 368 13.55 -29.82 9.05
C ARG A 368 13.65 -28.77 7.95
N ALA A 369 13.59 -29.19 6.68
CA ALA A 369 13.62 -28.26 5.55
C ALA A 369 12.40 -27.31 5.53
N ALA A 370 11.24 -27.81 5.93
CA ALA A 370 10.00 -27.03 6.01
C ALA A 370 10.00 -26.06 7.19
N ASP A 371 10.55 -26.44 8.34
CA ASP A 371 10.67 -25.59 9.52
C ASP A 371 11.58 -24.40 9.24
N ASP A 372 12.74 -24.61 8.60
CA ASP A 372 13.64 -23.53 8.21
C ASP A 372 12.94 -22.49 7.30
N PHE A 373 12.14 -22.96 6.33
CA PHE A 373 11.38 -22.08 5.44
C PHE A 373 10.20 -21.40 6.16
N ALA A 374 9.51 -22.13 7.05
CA ALA A 374 8.41 -21.58 7.83
C ALA A 374 8.89 -20.48 8.79
N ASP A 375 10.06 -20.67 9.43
CA ASP A 375 10.68 -19.67 10.29
C ASP A 375 11.07 -18.41 9.49
N ALA A 376 11.57 -18.58 8.27
CA ALA A 376 11.85 -17.47 7.36
C ALA A 376 10.58 -16.67 7.03
N VAL A 377 9.50 -17.34 6.62
CA VAL A 377 8.21 -16.69 6.32
C VAL A 377 7.63 -16.04 7.58
N ALA A 378 7.69 -16.69 8.74
CA ALA A 378 7.15 -16.18 9.99
C ALA A 378 7.87 -14.89 10.46
N SER A 379 9.16 -14.76 10.13
CA SER A 379 10.01 -13.61 10.46
C SER A 379 9.83 -12.44 9.50
N ALA A 380 9.47 -12.68 8.24
CA ALA A 380 9.30 -11.68 7.20
C ALA A 380 7.94 -10.95 7.26
N ARG A 381 7.68 -10.25 8.38
CA ARG A 381 6.41 -9.53 8.63
C ARG A 381 6.13 -8.36 7.71
N SER A 382 7.17 -7.81 7.07
CA SER A 382 7.03 -6.77 6.05
C SER A 382 6.59 -7.30 4.69
N LEU A 383 6.57 -8.63 4.52
CA LEU A 383 6.23 -9.27 3.25
C LEU A 383 4.97 -10.14 3.35
N PHE A 384 4.75 -10.83 4.48
CA PHE A 384 3.64 -11.77 4.64
C PHE A 384 2.67 -11.35 5.73
N ALA A 385 1.39 -11.36 5.37
CA ALA A 385 0.30 -11.19 6.33
C ALA A 385 0.18 -12.39 7.30
N ASP A 386 -0.53 -12.17 8.41
CA ASP A 386 -0.64 -13.14 9.50
C ASP A 386 -1.24 -14.49 9.05
N ASP A 387 -2.20 -14.45 8.14
CA ASP A 387 -2.87 -15.63 7.59
C ASP A 387 -1.92 -16.53 6.78
N VAL A 388 -1.04 -15.94 5.97
CA VAL A 388 0.00 -16.66 5.22
C VAL A 388 1.05 -17.22 6.17
N ARG A 389 1.53 -16.43 7.14
CA ARG A 389 2.52 -16.88 8.14
C ARG A 389 1.97 -18.05 8.96
N GLU A 390 0.73 -17.96 9.41
CA GLU A 390 0.04 -19.06 10.10
C GLU A 390 -0.09 -20.31 9.22
N LEU A 391 -0.47 -20.14 7.94
CA LEU A 391 -0.63 -21.27 7.02
C LEU A 391 0.68 -22.04 6.84
N VAL A 392 1.79 -21.34 6.60
CA VAL A 392 3.10 -21.95 6.33
C VAL A 392 3.62 -22.69 7.57
N VAL A 393 3.52 -22.09 8.76
CA VAL A 393 3.89 -22.75 10.02
C VAL A 393 3.02 -23.99 10.27
N GLN A 394 1.71 -23.88 10.01
CA GLN A 394 0.80 -25.01 10.15
C GLN A 394 1.12 -26.12 9.15
N ALA A 395 1.41 -25.79 7.90
CA ALA A 395 1.80 -26.76 6.87
C ALA A 395 3.07 -27.52 7.28
N SER A 396 4.09 -26.83 7.82
CA SER A 396 5.31 -27.49 8.32
C SER A 396 4.99 -28.45 9.48
N SER A 397 4.27 -27.97 10.49
CA SER A 397 3.96 -28.76 11.69
C SER A 397 3.19 -30.07 11.40
N GLN A 398 2.43 -30.10 10.30
CA GLN A 398 1.62 -31.25 9.92
C GLN A 398 2.37 -32.32 9.11
N ILE A 399 3.61 -32.05 8.68
CA ILE A 399 4.42 -33.02 7.93
C ILE A 399 4.59 -34.31 8.74
N GLY A 400 4.21 -35.43 8.12
CA GLY A 400 4.26 -36.76 8.74
C GLY A 400 3.11 -37.08 9.70
N HIS A 401 2.18 -36.16 9.94
CA HIS A 401 1.07 -36.35 10.86
C HIS A 401 -0.22 -36.74 10.16
N GLY A 402 -1.16 -37.28 10.93
CA GLY A 402 -2.49 -37.64 10.48
C GLY A 402 -2.66 -39.11 10.18
N PRO A 403 -3.92 -39.55 9.99
CA PRO A 403 -4.24 -40.91 9.56
C PRO A 403 -3.63 -41.29 8.21
N GLN A 404 -3.33 -40.30 7.36
CA GLN A 404 -2.69 -40.48 6.05
C GLN A 404 -1.59 -39.44 5.85
N PRO A 405 -0.36 -39.67 6.37
CA PRO A 405 0.73 -38.70 6.35
C PRO A 405 1.12 -38.19 4.96
N GLY A 406 0.95 -39.00 3.92
CA GLY A 406 1.19 -38.57 2.53
C GLY A 406 0.31 -37.39 2.10
N ARG A 407 -0.91 -37.27 2.63
CA ARG A 407 -1.79 -36.12 2.35
C ARG A 407 -1.30 -34.85 3.00
N SER A 408 -0.84 -34.93 4.25
CA SER A 408 -0.23 -33.79 4.96
C SER A 408 1.04 -33.32 4.26
N ASN A 409 1.88 -34.27 3.82
CA ASN A 409 3.09 -33.99 3.05
C ASN A 409 2.78 -33.32 1.70
N GLN A 410 1.76 -33.80 0.98
CA GLN A 410 1.28 -33.19 -0.26
C GLN A 410 0.80 -31.76 -0.03
N ASN A 411 0.00 -31.53 1.01
CA ASN A 411 -0.51 -30.20 1.34
C ASN A 411 0.62 -29.21 1.69
N ALA A 412 1.65 -29.67 2.40
CA ALA A 412 2.85 -28.89 2.66
C ALA A 412 3.60 -28.55 1.36
N ALA A 413 3.77 -29.53 0.47
CA ALA A 413 4.41 -29.32 -0.83
C ALA A 413 3.69 -28.25 -1.67
N HIS A 414 2.35 -28.33 -1.72
CA HIS A 414 1.51 -27.34 -2.40
C HIS A 414 1.68 -25.95 -1.79
N THR A 415 1.70 -25.85 -0.45
CA THR A 415 1.86 -24.58 0.26
C THR A 415 3.19 -23.91 -0.08
N PHE A 416 4.32 -24.62 0.09
CA PHE A 416 5.64 -24.05 -0.17
C PHE A 416 5.87 -23.77 -1.65
N GLY A 417 5.42 -24.69 -2.53
CA GLY A 417 5.54 -24.55 -3.97
C GLY A 417 4.73 -23.37 -4.52
N ASN A 418 3.47 -23.22 -4.09
CA ASN A 418 2.64 -22.10 -4.53
C ASN A 418 3.15 -20.76 -4.01
N LEU A 419 3.57 -20.68 -2.75
CA LEU A 419 4.11 -19.44 -2.18
C LEU A 419 5.39 -19.02 -2.89
N THR A 420 6.33 -19.95 -3.08
CA THR A 420 7.60 -19.67 -3.78
C THR A 420 7.35 -19.26 -5.23
N ARG A 421 6.43 -19.96 -5.92
CA ARG A 421 6.02 -19.59 -7.29
C ARG A 421 5.42 -18.19 -7.32
N PHE A 422 4.58 -17.84 -6.35
CA PHE A 422 3.96 -16.53 -6.27
C PHE A 422 5.04 -15.44 -6.12
N ILE A 423 5.97 -15.59 -5.18
CA ILE A 423 7.05 -14.61 -4.95
C ILE A 423 7.97 -14.50 -6.19
N LEU A 424 8.36 -15.63 -6.80
CA LEU A 424 9.17 -15.60 -8.03
C LEU A 424 8.50 -14.84 -9.16
N LYS A 425 7.17 -14.98 -9.32
CA LYS A 425 6.43 -14.23 -10.34
C LYS A 425 6.45 -12.73 -10.08
N GLN A 426 6.38 -12.29 -8.82
CA GLN A 426 6.50 -10.86 -8.48
C GLN A 426 7.87 -10.30 -8.89
N VAL A 427 8.94 -11.06 -8.69
CA VAL A 427 10.28 -10.66 -9.12
C VAL A 427 10.42 -10.68 -10.65
N GLY A 428 9.94 -11.74 -11.32
CA GLY A 428 10.07 -11.89 -12.76
C GLY A 428 9.33 -10.82 -13.56
N THR A 429 8.19 -10.33 -13.06
CA THR A 429 7.50 -9.19 -13.66
C THR A 429 8.37 -7.93 -13.69
N ALA A 430 9.29 -7.73 -12.75
CA ALA A 430 10.17 -6.55 -12.72
C ALA A 430 11.33 -6.64 -13.71
N ALA A 431 11.95 -7.82 -13.80
CA ALA A 431 13.09 -8.10 -14.69
C ALA A 431 12.75 -7.92 -16.18
N LEU A 432 11.48 -8.18 -16.52
CA LEU A 432 10.93 -8.10 -17.88
C LEU A 432 10.71 -6.67 -18.41
N PHE A 433 10.47 -5.69 -17.54
CA PHE A 433 10.14 -4.32 -17.95
C PHE A 433 11.31 -3.34 -17.83
N THR A 434 12.40 -3.71 -17.15
CA THR A 434 13.48 -2.76 -16.83
C THR A 434 14.80 -3.00 -17.54
N GLY A 435 15.09 -4.19 -18.09
CA GLY A 435 16.42 -4.47 -18.69
C GLY A 435 17.63 -4.28 -17.74
N ALA A 436 17.37 -3.86 -16.50
CA ALA A 436 18.29 -3.40 -15.48
C ALA A 436 17.64 -3.72 -14.11
N ALA A 437 17.47 -5.01 -13.80
CA ALA A 437 16.95 -5.39 -12.50
C ALA A 437 18.11 -5.46 -11.50
N LEU A 438 18.43 -4.31 -10.91
CA LEU A 438 18.76 -4.08 -9.48
C LEU A 438 19.08 -2.59 -9.18
N GLY A 439 18.55 -1.67 -9.99
CA GLY A 439 18.68 -0.22 -9.81
C GLY A 439 17.34 0.50 -9.97
N GLY A 440 16.72 0.85 -8.85
CA GLY A 440 15.91 2.06 -8.62
C GLY A 440 15.03 2.70 -9.71
N ALA A 441 14.20 1.97 -10.48
CA ALA A 441 13.14 2.60 -11.29
C ALA A 441 11.74 2.13 -10.90
N ALA A 442 10.80 3.07 -10.80
CA ALA A 442 9.41 2.88 -10.36
C ALA A 442 8.59 2.01 -11.33
N ILE A 443 7.81 1.09 -10.76
CA ILE A 443 6.99 0.13 -11.53
C ILE A 443 5.56 0.66 -11.61
N THR A 444 5.27 1.41 -12.67
CA THR A 444 3.91 1.80 -13.03
C THR A 444 3.29 0.75 -13.95
N GLY A 445 2.48 -0.17 -13.40
CA GLY A 445 1.36 -0.71 -14.17
C GLY A 445 1.12 -2.22 -14.25
N SER A 446 1.28 -3.01 -13.18
CA SER A 446 0.79 -4.41 -13.21
C SER A 446 0.06 -4.89 -11.95
N ILE A 447 -0.16 -4.04 -10.94
CA ILE A 447 -0.99 -4.39 -9.78
C ILE A 447 -2.39 -3.79 -9.95
N PRO A 448 -3.46 -4.61 -10.03
CA PRO A 448 -4.83 -4.09 -10.02
C PRO A 448 -5.12 -3.45 -8.66
N GLY A 449 -5.09 -2.12 -8.61
CA GLY A 449 -5.33 -1.33 -7.40
C GLY A 449 -4.40 -0.12 -7.37
N GLY A 450 -4.93 1.05 -7.71
CA GLY A 450 -4.18 2.30 -7.96
C GLY A 450 -3.51 2.96 -6.74
N ALA A 451 -3.03 2.20 -5.76
CA ALA A 451 -2.33 2.71 -4.57
C ALA A 451 -0.83 2.33 -4.52
N LEU A 452 -0.30 1.58 -5.50
CA LEU A 452 1.08 1.07 -5.47
C LEU A 452 2.02 1.66 -6.54
N ALA A 453 1.63 2.78 -7.17
CA ALA A 453 2.43 3.39 -8.24
C ALA A 453 3.79 3.94 -7.77
N ALA A 454 3.98 4.16 -6.46
CA ALA A 454 5.25 4.61 -5.85
C ALA A 454 6.00 3.53 -5.03
N THR A 455 5.39 2.35 -4.78
CA THR A 455 5.92 1.32 -3.85
C THR A 455 6.27 -0.02 -4.50
N GLY A 456 6.02 -0.19 -5.80
CA GLY A 456 6.25 -1.46 -6.51
C GLY A 456 7.71 -1.95 -6.46
N THR A 457 8.68 -1.03 -6.53
CA THR A 457 10.11 -1.37 -6.53
C THR A 457 10.58 -1.85 -5.16
N GLU A 458 10.13 -1.21 -4.07
CA GLU A 458 10.44 -1.63 -2.70
C GLU A 458 9.85 -3.02 -2.40
N TYR A 459 8.59 -3.25 -2.77
CA TYR A 459 7.94 -4.55 -2.62
C TYR A 459 8.67 -5.68 -3.37
N ILE A 460 9.14 -5.39 -4.58
CA ILE A 460 9.91 -6.37 -5.36
C ILE A 460 11.29 -6.61 -4.76
N ASN A 461 11.95 -5.57 -4.24
CA ASN A 461 13.19 -5.72 -3.50
C ASN A 461 13.00 -6.57 -2.23
N LEU A 462 11.88 -6.44 -1.54
CA LEU A 462 11.53 -7.32 -0.41
C LEU A 462 11.34 -8.78 -0.87
N CYS A 463 10.61 -9.02 -1.96
CA CYS A 463 10.46 -10.35 -2.55
C CYS A 463 11.82 -10.96 -2.93
N TRP A 464 12.67 -10.20 -3.62
CA TRP A 464 14.00 -10.62 -4.05
C TRP A 464 14.90 -10.92 -2.86
N SER A 465 15.00 -9.99 -1.90
CA SER A 465 15.82 -10.14 -0.71
C SER A 465 15.40 -11.34 0.12
N PHE A 466 14.09 -11.58 0.23
CA PHE A 466 13.55 -12.76 0.87
C PHE A 466 14.01 -14.06 0.16
N LEU A 467 13.91 -14.13 -1.17
CA LEU A 467 14.34 -15.30 -1.94
C LEU A 467 15.86 -15.53 -1.82
N VAL A 468 16.68 -14.48 -1.96
CA VAL A 468 18.15 -14.58 -1.87
C VAL A 468 18.59 -15.00 -0.47
N ALA A 469 18.01 -14.41 0.57
CA ALA A 469 18.33 -14.74 1.97
C ALA A 469 18.01 -16.21 2.29
N ASN A 470 17.01 -16.79 1.62
CA ASN A 470 16.48 -18.12 1.91
C ASN A 470 16.74 -19.15 0.80
N ALA A 471 17.68 -18.90 -0.12
CA ALA A 471 18.01 -19.82 -1.22
C ALA A 471 18.39 -21.23 -0.73
N SER A 472 19.10 -21.34 0.40
CA SER A 472 19.45 -22.63 1.01
C SER A 472 18.23 -23.41 1.50
N ALA A 473 17.22 -22.71 2.04
CA ALA A 473 15.96 -23.33 2.45
C ALA A 473 15.16 -23.82 1.24
N LEU A 474 15.14 -23.05 0.14
CA LEU A 474 14.54 -23.49 -1.13
C LEU A 474 15.19 -24.77 -1.66
N HIS A 475 16.53 -24.85 -1.60
CA HIS A 475 17.28 -26.04 -2.00
C HIS A 475 16.96 -27.25 -1.10
N ALA A 476 16.87 -27.04 0.22
CA ALA A 476 16.53 -28.08 1.18
C ALA A 476 15.10 -28.62 0.97
N ILE A 477 14.14 -27.74 0.67
CA ILE A 477 12.77 -28.14 0.31
C ILE A 477 12.79 -28.97 -0.97
N ALA A 478 13.43 -28.50 -2.03
CA ALA A 478 13.50 -29.21 -3.30
C ALA A 478 14.08 -30.62 -3.13
N ALA A 479 15.17 -30.75 -2.37
CA ALA A 479 15.83 -32.01 -2.08
C ALA A 479 14.95 -32.98 -1.28
N SER A 480 14.15 -32.47 -0.34
CA SER A 480 13.37 -33.30 0.59
C SER A 480 11.99 -33.69 0.03
N PHE A 481 11.35 -32.83 -0.74
CA PHE A 481 10.01 -33.05 -1.28
C PHE A 481 10.01 -33.78 -2.62
N GLY A 482 11.10 -33.66 -3.40
CA GLY A 482 11.32 -34.42 -4.63
C GLY A 482 10.84 -33.71 -5.90
N ALA A 483 10.44 -34.50 -6.90
CA ALA A 483 10.28 -34.04 -8.29
C ALA A 483 9.35 -32.82 -8.45
N ASP A 484 8.24 -32.76 -7.69
CA ASP A 484 7.24 -31.69 -7.83
C ASP A 484 7.77 -30.30 -7.41
N LEU A 485 8.80 -30.26 -6.56
CA LEU A 485 9.46 -29.04 -6.10
C LEU A 485 10.92 -28.93 -6.60
N SER A 486 11.33 -29.79 -7.55
CA SER A 486 12.71 -29.80 -8.06
C SER A 486 13.13 -28.49 -8.74
N TRP A 487 12.17 -27.76 -9.31
CA TRP A 487 12.40 -26.43 -9.90
C TRP A 487 12.86 -25.38 -8.86
N MET A 488 12.56 -25.59 -7.57
CA MET A 488 13.06 -24.71 -6.49
C MET A 488 14.58 -24.81 -6.33
N SER A 489 15.20 -25.94 -6.69
CA SER A 489 16.67 -26.03 -6.75
C SER A 489 17.25 -25.15 -7.85
N SER A 490 16.58 -25.07 -9.00
CA SER A 490 16.99 -24.17 -10.09
C SER A 490 16.85 -22.71 -9.66
N ALA A 491 15.76 -22.36 -8.98
CA ALA A 491 15.57 -21.03 -8.39
C ALA A 491 16.71 -20.71 -7.40
N ALA A 492 16.97 -21.60 -6.44
CA ALA A 492 18.03 -21.45 -5.47
C ALA A 492 19.40 -21.26 -6.13
N HIS A 493 19.71 -22.03 -7.18
CA HIS A 493 20.99 -21.91 -7.88
C HIS A 493 21.16 -20.56 -8.59
N ILE A 494 20.09 -20.01 -9.18
CA ILE A 494 20.12 -18.67 -9.77
C ILE A 494 20.36 -17.61 -8.68
N LEU A 495 19.65 -17.71 -7.56
CA LEU A 495 19.76 -16.79 -6.42
C LEU A 495 21.14 -16.84 -5.72
N GLU A 496 21.72 -18.02 -5.58
CA GLU A 496 23.06 -18.20 -5.01
C GLU A 496 24.15 -17.64 -5.92
N ARG A 497 24.00 -17.78 -7.24
CA ARG A 497 24.92 -17.19 -8.23
C ARG A 497 24.95 -15.68 -8.09
N HIS A 498 23.78 -15.06 -7.91
CA HIS A 498 23.67 -13.65 -7.60
C HIS A 498 24.38 -13.28 -6.28
N LYS A 499 24.13 -14.03 -5.19
CA LYS A 499 24.77 -13.78 -3.90
C LYS A 499 26.29 -13.88 -3.94
N ALA A 500 26.83 -14.81 -4.72
CA ALA A 500 28.28 -14.97 -4.90
C ALA A 500 28.93 -13.78 -5.64
N GLN A 501 28.15 -13.04 -6.43
CA GLN A 501 28.60 -11.86 -7.18
C GLN A 501 28.52 -10.56 -6.35
N LYS A 502 27.66 -10.49 -5.33
CA LYS A 502 27.55 -9.36 -4.37
C LYS A 502 27.67 -9.83 -2.91
N PRO A 503 28.89 -10.11 -2.41
CA PRO A 503 29.09 -10.69 -1.08
C PRO A 503 28.86 -9.71 0.10
N ASP A 504 28.89 -8.39 -0.13
CA ASP A 504 28.93 -7.35 0.92
C ASP A 504 27.77 -6.32 0.86
N SER A 505 26.64 -6.63 0.21
CA SER A 505 25.43 -5.79 0.24
C SER A 505 24.41 -6.26 1.28
#